data_AF-A0A4R4N1T1-F1
#
_entry.id   AF-A0A4R4N1T1-F1
#
_cell.length_a   1.000
_cell.length_b   1.000
_cell.length_c   1.000
_cell.angle_alpha   90.00
_cell.angle_beta   90.00
_cell.angle_gamma   90.00
#
_symmetry.space_group_name_H-M   'P 1'
#
loop_
_entity.id
_entity.type
_entity.pdbx_description
1 polymer ?
#
loop_
_entity_poly.entity_id
_entity_poly.type
_entity_poly.pdbx_seq_one_letter_code
_entity_poly.pdbx_strand_id
1 'polypeptide(L)'
;MMGNRTYRIVDGERIDGYFRPIFIRNGGDYYLTDLEVFADGAIFFWEWGDLDGLRAKLDAGWVATTLEEGAWASAHELARWRFGEVVTWTTAEELLGEVVDAIDRLNGRPDSTDRCVTAALRYVDSRSESDRIALRDAYLAIPAHHRIYALGDMDARDIPLRLLISEAGETWDDYVVFEFEDGSEALDEDGVVTEEGRRGAFRYFADWRPPHPAAEAQREADGPAEARSPTVHLNYGRPMYPRSHGLRNEFPAVIQVAEALFPTVEHAYWALSTDDESLRERIRTAPSAQAARDIAVAAERRPRWADVRLAVMADLLRAKFVQHPDLGEVLLATGDGRLHYGSASSQFWDIRDSAGRNWMGRLLELVRAELVAGRIGLRL
;
A
#
# COMPACT_ATOMS: atom_id res chain seq x y z
N MET A 1 17.21 6.53 10.90
CA MET A 1 17.76 6.06 9.60
C MET A 1 17.29 4.63 9.37
N MET A 2 16.48 4.34 8.34
CA MET A 2 16.00 2.99 8.06
C MET A 2 17.18 2.05 7.73
N GLY A 3 17.46 1.09 8.61
CA GLY A 3 18.68 0.26 8.58
C GLY A 3 18.71 -0.82 7.48
N ASN A 4 17.55 -1.23 6.96
CA ASN A 4 17.44 -2.32 5.99
C ASN A 4 16.92 -1.80 4.65
N ARG A 5 17.80 -1.31 3.79
CA ARG A 5 17.41 -0.76 2.48
C ARG A 5 17.36 -1.87 1.42
N THR A 6 16.36 -1.79 0.55
CA THR A 6 16.25 -2.59 -0.68
C THR A 6 15.85 -1.66 -1.84
N TYR A 7 15.78 -2.18 -3.05
CA TYR A 7 15.21 -1.48 -4.19
C TYR A 7 14.74 -2.48 -5.24
N ARG A 8 13.87 -2.03 -6.15
CA ARG A 8 13.49 -2.78 -7.34
C ARG A 8 13.54 -1.90 -8.57
N ILE A 9 13.76 -2.51 -9.74
CA ILE A 9 13.67 -1.82 -11.02
C ILE A 9 12.31 -2.12 -11.64
N VAL A 10 11.56 -1.07 -11.97
CA VAL A 10 10.26 -1.16 -12.64
C VAL A 10 10.32 -0.27 -13.87
N ASP A 11 10.22 -0.86 -15.06
CA ASP A 11 10.26 -0.13 -16.33
C ASP A 11 11.52 0.74 -16.53
N GLY A 12 12.65 0.31 -15.94
CA GLY A 12 13.93 1.04 -15.98
C GLY A 12 14.06 2.14 -14.91
N GLU A 13 13.02 2.36 -14.12
CA GLU A 13 13.06 3.26 -12.96
C GLU A 13 13.41 2.49 -11.69
N ARG A 14 14.28 3.06 -10.87
CA ARG A 14 14.60 2.52 -9.56
C ARG A 14 13.56 2.99 -8.55
N ILE A 15 12.89 2.04 -7.91
CA ILE A 15 11.99 2.27 -6.78
C ILE A 15 12.72 1.83 -5.52
N ASP A 16 13.05 2.78 -4.66
CA ASP A 16 13.67 2.50 -3.37
C ASP A 16 12.68 1.80 -2.43
N GLY A 17 13.22 0.98 -1.54
CA GLY A 17 12.43 0.23 -0.57
C GLY A 17 13.19 -0.03 0.72
N TYR A 18 12.48 -0.67 1.63
CA TYR A 18 12.98 -1.17 2.91
C TYR A 18 12.43 -2.56 3.16
N PHE A 19 13.14 -3.36 3.94
CA PHE A 19 12.67 -4.68 4.32
C PHE A 19 12.82 -4.98 5.80
N ARG A 20 11.95 -5.84 6.33
CA ARG A 20 12.06 -6.35 7.71
C ARG A 20 11.64 -7.81 7.78
N PRO A 21 12.17 -8.58 8.74
CA PRO A 21 11.71 -9.94 8.95
C PRO A 21 10.26 -9.97 9.45
N ILE A 22 9.51 -10.95 8.95
CA ILE A 22 8.15 -11.33 9.38
C ILE A 22 8.03 -12.86 9.40
N PHE A 23 6.94 -13.36 10.01
CA PHE A 23 6.52 -14.75 9.85
C PHE A 23 5.28 -14.83 8.97
N ILE A 24 5.29 -15.72 7.97
CA ILE A 24 4.09 -16.15 7.25
C ILE A 24 3.58 -17.47 7.83
N ARG A 25 2.30 -17.54 8.19
CA ARG A 25 1.64 -18.77 8.61
C ARG A 25 1.00 -19.45 7.40
N ASN A 26 1.50 -20.62 7.03
CA ASN A 26 0.97 -21.39 5.91
C ASN A 26 0.97 -22.89 6.23
N GLY A 27 -0.10 -23.60 5.88
CA GLY A 27 -0.19 -25.06 6.12
C GLY A 27 -0.06 -25.49 7.58
N GLY A 28 -0.29 -24.58 8.54
CA GLY A 28 -0.15 -24.84 9.98
C GLY A 28 1.25 -24.56 10.55
N ASP A 29 2.24 -24.25 9.71
CA ASP A 29 3.60 -23.93 10.09
C ASP A 29 3.89 -22.43 9.86
N TYR A 30 4.95 -21.92 10.49
CA TYR A 30 5.43 -20.54 10.37
C TYR A 30 6.71 -20.50 9.53
N TYR A 31 6.84 -19.47 8.71
CA TYR A 31 7.97 -19.30 7.80
C TYR A 31 8.57 -17.92 7.97
N LEU A 32 9.83 -17.87 8.40
CA LEU A 32 10.59 -16.63 8.48
C LEU A 32 10.91 -16.17 7.06
N THR A 33 10.52 -14.95 6.73
CA THR A 33 10.77 -14.31 5.44
C THR A 33 10.86 -12.80 5.61
N ASP A 34 11.18 -12.09 4.54
CA ASP A 34 11.23 -10.63 4.54
C ASP A 34 9.91 -10.06 4.01
N LEU A 35 9.42 -9.04 4.73
CA LEU A 35 8.43 -8.09 4.25
C LEU A 35 9.20 -6.97 3.56
N GLU A 36 9.04 -6.84 2.26
CA GLU A 36 9.64 -5.75 1.48
C GLU A 36 8.59 -4.69 1.17
N VAL A 37 8.91 -3.43 1.42
CA VAL A 37 8.02 -2.27 1.26
C VAL A 37 8.71 -1.27 0.34
N PHE A 38 8.02 -0.82 -0.71
CA PHE A 38 8.58 0.07 -1.73
C PHE A 38 7.91 1.45 -1.73
N ALA A 39 8.64 2.46 -2.23
CA ALA A 39 8.20 3.85 -2.25
C ALA A 39 6.87 4.04 -3.01
N ASP A 40 6.60 3.24 -4.04
CA ASP A 40 5.36 3.28 -4.80
C ASP A 40 4.22 2.45 -4.18
N GLY A 41 4.34 2.12 -2.89
CA GLY A 41 3.32 1.42 -2.11
C GLY A 41 3.15 -0.07 -2.43
N ALA A 42 3.98 -0.62 -3.33
CA ALA A 42 4.06 -2.06 -3.52
C ALA A 42 4.68 -2.72 -2.29
N ILE A 43 4.15 -3.88 -1.92
CA ILE A 43 4.60 -4.65 -0.77
C ILE A 43 4.75 -6.11 -1.20
N PHE A 44 5.86 -6.75 -0.82
CA PHE A 44 6.09 -8.17 -1.04
C PHE A 44 6.18 -8.92 0.29
N PHE A 45 5.34 -9.95 0.46
CA PHE A 45 5.26 -10.78 1.67
C PHE A 45 5.01 -12.26 1.31
N TRP A 46 5.87 -12.83 0.44
CA TRP A 46 5.66 -14.05 -0.40
C TRP A 46 4.79 -13.85 -1.63
N GLU A 47 3.87 -12.90 -1.59
CA GLU A 47 3.11 -12.46 -2.75
C GLU A 47 3.17 -10.94 -2.84
N TRP A 48 2.92 -10.42 -4.04
CA TRP A 48 2.82 -8.99 -4.27
C TRP A 48 1.44 -8.48 -3.86
N GLY A 49 1.41 -7.39 -3.09
CA GLY A 49 0.21 -6.70 -2.66
C GLY A 49 0.44 -5.22 -2.36
N ASP A 50 -0.52 -4.61 -1.68
CA ASP A 50 -0.52 -3.22 -1.21
C ASP A 50 -0.89 -3.16 0.29
N LEU A 51 -1.08 -1.96 0.85
CA LEU A 51 -1.42 -1.76 2.26
C LEU A 51 -2.71 -2.48 2.70
N ASP A 52 -3.75 -2.48 1.86
CA ASP A 52 -5.01 -3.15 2.20
C ASP A 52 -4.88 -4.66 2.04
N GLY A 53 -4.10 -5.13 1.07
CA GLY A 53 -3.72 -6.52 0.95
C GLY A 53 -2.98 -7.00 2.21
N LEU A 54 -2.01 -6.22 2.68
CA LEU A 54 -1.29 -6.50 3.91
C LEU A 54 -2.23 -6.50 5.12
N ARG A 55 -3.11 -5.50 5.26
CA ARG A 55 -4.12 -5.44 6.32
C ARG A 55 -4.98 -6.70 6.36
N ALA A 56 -5.54 -7.10 5.21
CA ALA A 56 -6.37 -8.30 5.14
C ALA A 56 -5.61 -9.58 5.52
N LYS A 57 -4.31 -9.66 5.20
CA LYS A 57 -3.47 -10.80 5.57
C LYS A 57 -3.04 -10.81 7.03
N LEU A 58 -2.87 -9.64 7.63
CA LEU A 58 -2.67 -9.47 9.07
C LEU A 58 -3.93 -9.87 9.84
N ASP A 59 -5.10 -9.38 9.42
CA ASP A 59 -6.40 -9.71 10.02
C ASP A 59 -6.70 -11.21 9.98
N ALA A 60 -6.26 -11.88 8.90
CA ALA A 60 -6.39 -13.33 8.75
C ALA A 60 -5.34 -14.14 9.55
N GLY A 61 -4.36 -13.48 10.19
CA GLY A 61 -3.23 -14.12 10.87
C GLY A 61 -2.27 -14.86 9.93
N TRP A 62 -2.34 -14.56 8.63
CA TRP A 62 -1.45 -15.16 7.62
C TRP A 62 -0.09 -14.47 7.62
N VAL A 63 -0.05 -13.13 7.67
CA VAL A 63 1.13 -12.43 8.19
C VAL A 63 1.00 -12.45 9.70
N ALA A 64 1.87 -13.20 10.37
CA ALA A 64 1.72 -13.50 11.78
C ALA A 64 2.47 -12.48 12.66
N THR A 65 1.73 -11.80 13.52
CA THR A 65 2.26 -11.00 14.65
C THR A 65 2.10 -11.71 16.00
N THR A 66 1.41 -12.85 16.02
CA THR A 66 1.27 -13.76 17.16
C THR A 66 1.76 -15.14 16.75
N LEU A 67 2.58 -15.78 17.57
CA LEU A 67 3.16 -17.09 17.27
C LEU A 67 2.73 -18.12 18.33
N GLU A 68 2.54 -19.36 17.90
CA GLU A 68 2.09 -20.45 18.78
C GLU A 68 3.29 -21.23 19.33
N GLU A 69 3.37 -21.36 20.65
CA GLU A 69 4.40 -22.19 21.30
C GLU A 69 4.34 -23.64 20.82
N GLY A 70 5.50 -24.26 20.59
CA GLY A 70 5.61 -25.62 20.07
C GLY A 70 5.30 -25.77 18.57
N ALA A 71 4.76 -24.74 17.91
CA ALA A 71 4.56 -24.76 16.46
C ALA A 71 5.89 -24.79 15.71
N TRP A 72 5.86 -25.32 14.49
CA TRP A 72 7.05 -25.34 13.65
C TRP A 72 7.30 -23.98 13.00
N ALA A 73 8.55 -23.57 13.00
CA ALA A 73 9.09 -22.45 12.26
C ALA A 73 10.14 -22.94 11.26
N SER A 74 10.24 -22.28 10.12
CA SER A 74 11.25 -22.58 9.10
C SER A 74 11.87 -21.30 8.54
N ALA A 75 13.19 -21.32 8.39
CA ALA A 75 13.92 -20.40 7.53
C ALA A 75 14.30 -21.18 6.27
N HIS A 76 13.86 -20.70 5.10
CA HIS A 76 13.97 -21.42 3.83
C HIS A 76 15.40 -21.86 3.53
N GLU A 77 15.59 -23.13 3.18
CA GLU A 77 16.89 -23.80 2.91
C GLU A 77 17.96 -23.71 4.01
N LEU A 78 17.62 -23.11 5.16
CA LEU A 78 18.57 -22.88 6.25
C LEU A 78 18.28 -23.79 7.44
N ALA A 79 17.06 -23.73 7.98
CA ALA A 79 16.71 -24.46 9.21
C ALA A 79 15.21 -24.64 9.40
N ARG A 80 14.86 -25.61 10.24
CA ARG A 80 13.51 -25.80 10.80
C ARG A 80 13.62 -26.07 12.30
N TRP A 81 12.79 -25.42 13.11
CA TRP A 81 12.79 -25.55 14.57
C TRP A 81 11.38 -25.41 15.13
N ARG A 82 11.19 -25.72 16.41
CA ARG A 82 9.93 -25.44 17.12
C ARG A 82 10.09 -24.22 18.00
N PHE A 83 9.07 -23.38 18.06
CA PHE A 83 9.04 -22.31 19.05
C PHE A 83 9.06 -22.91 20.46
N GLY A 84 9.90 -22.34 21.33
CA GLY A 84 9.88 -22.61 22.76
C GLY A 84 8.92 -21.63 23.44
N GLU A 85 9.47 -20.75 24.27
CA GLU A 85 8.76 -19.58 24.80
C GLU A 85 8.68 -18.48 23.74
N VAL A 86 7.49 -17.95 23.51
CA VAL A 86 7.24 -16.92 22.49
C VAL A 86 6.95 -15.58 23.15
N VAL A 87 7.69 -14.55 22.74
CA VAL A 87 7.38 -13.15 23.04
C VAL A 87 7.35 -12.35 21.74
N THR A 88 6.29 -11.56 21.56
CA THR A 88 6.07 -10.71 20.38
C THR A 88 5.89 -9.26 20.83
N TRP A 89 6.50 -8.33 20.11
CA TRP A 89 6.60 -6.91 20.49
C TRP A 89 5.82 -5.96 19.58
N THR A 90 5.16 -6.49 18.55
CA THR A 90 4.48 -5.71 17.54
C THR A 90 3.13 -6.36 17.28
N THR A 91 2.07 -5.57 17.33
CA THR A 91 0.72 -5.97 16.93
C THR A 91 0.51 -5.81 15.42
N ALA A 92 -0.56 -6.40 14.87
CA ALA A 92 -0.93 -6.23 13.47
C ALA A 92 -1.13 -4.76 13.08
N GLU A 93 -1.79 -3.98 13.94
CA GLU A 93 -2.05 -2.55 13.72
C GLU A 93 -0.75 -1.73 13.72
N GLU A 94 0.15 -2.01 14.67
CA GLU A 94 1.44 -1.34 14.73
C GLU A 94 2.32 -1.65 13.53
N LEU A 95 2.41 -2.93 13.13
CA LEU A 95 3.16 -3.32 11.93
C LEU A 95 2.63 -2.61 10.69
N LEU A 96 1.31 -2.49 10.56
CA LEU A 96 0.71 -1.77 9.45
C LEU A 96 1.03 -0.27 9.48
N GLY A 97 0.99 0.35 10.67
CA GLY A 97 1.40 1.74 10.87
C GLY A 97 2.87 1.98 10.51
N GLU A 98 3.76 1.08 10.90
CA GLU A 98 5.17 1.14 10.53
C GLU A 98 5.38 1.09 9.00
N VAL A 99 4.60 0.27 8.29
CA VAL A 99 4.66 0.16 6.84
C VAL A 99 4.17 1.43 6.17
N VAL A 100 3.09 2.04 6.68
CA VAL A 100 2.61 3.35 6.21
C VAL A 100 3.70 4.41 6.37
N ASP A 101 4.31 4.49 7.56
CA ASP A 101 5.38 5.44 7.82
C ASP A 101 6.63 5.17 6.97
N ALA A 102 6.93 3.90 6.69
CA ALA A 102 8.02 3.53 5.78
C ALA A 102 7.77 4.06 4.36
N ILE A 103 6.54 3.93 3.85
CA ILE A 103 6.15 4.47 2.54
C ILE A 103 6.25 6.01 2.55
N ASP A 104 5.79 6.68 3.61
CA ASP A 104 5.90 8.14 3.73
C ASP A 104 7.37 8.59 3.68
N ARG A 105 8.23 7.99 4.51
CA ARG A 105 9.67 8.30 4.54
C ARG A 105 10.37 8.03 3.21
N LEU A 106 10.06 6.92 2.54
CA LEU A 106 10.62 6.59 1.23
C LEU A 106 10.27 7.63 0.15
N ASN A 107 9.16 8.35 0.33
CA ASN A 107 8.74 9.44 -0.56
C ASN A 107 9.15 10.84 -0.05
N GLY A 108 9.92 10.93 1.05
CA GLY A 108 10.26 12.21 1.68
C GLY A 108 9.03 12.97 2.22
N ARG A 109 7.96 12.25 2.55
CA ARG A 109 6.74 12.81 3.15
C ARG A 109 6.80 12.72 4.68
N PRO A 110 6.13 13.63 5.41
CA PRO A 110 6.05 13.56 6.86
C PRO A 110 5.40 12.24 7.29
N ASP A 111 6.06 11.46 8.13
CA ASP A 111 5.49 10.23 8.71
C ASP A 111 4.59 10.53 9.92
N SER A 112 4.07 9.51 10.60
CA SER A 112 3.20 9.69 11.77
C SER A 112 3.84 10.53 12.87
N THR A 113 5.15 10.41 13.06
CA THR A 113 5.91 11.14 14.07
C THR A 113 6.04 12.61 13.66
N ASP A 114 6.41 12.88 12.41
CA ASP A 114 6.50 14.25 11.90
C ASP A 114 5.14 14.99 12.00
N ARG A 115 4.04 14.28 11.69
CA ARG A 115 2.68 14.80 11.80
C ARG A 115 2.29 15.10 13.25
N CYS A 116 2.64 14.21 14.19
CA CYS A 116 2.40 14.41 15.61
C CYS A 116 3.17 15.61 16.16
N VAL A 117 4.46 15.73 15.82
CA VAL A 117 5.29 16.88 16.21
C VAL A 117 4.69 18.19 15.66
N THR A 118 4.26 18.19 14.40
CA THR A 118 3.61 19.36 13.79
C THR A 118 2.32 19.74 14.53
N ALA A 119 1.49 18.76 14.88
CA ALA A 119 0.28 18.98 15.67
C ALA A 119 0.60 19.50 17.08
N ALA A 120 1.69 19.02 17.70
CA ALA A 120 2.13 19.44 19.01
C ALA A 120 2.52 20.92 19.02
N LEU A 121 3.35 21.33 18.06
CA LEU A 121 3.74 22.73 17.90
C LEU A 121 2.55 23.65 17.65
N ARG A 122 1.59 23.21 16.82
CA ARG A 122 0.34 23.96 16.59
C ARG A 122 -0.49 24.10 17.87
N TYR A 123 -0.65 23.03 18.65
CA TYR A 123 -1.39 23.08 19.91
C TYR A 123 -0.68 23.95 20.96
N VAL A 124 0.64 23.88 21.05
CA VAL A 124 1.46 24.71 21.95
C VAL A 124 1.25 26.20 21.66
N ASP A 125 1.07 26.59 20.40
CA ASP A 125 0.77 27.97 20.00
C ASP A 125 -0.70 28.33 20.25
N SER A 126 -1.65 27.52 19.78
CA SER A 126 -3.07 27.88 19.80
C SER A 126 -3.75 27.71 21.15
N ARG A 127 -3.28 26.75 21.95
CA ARG A 127 -3.90 26.28 23.21
C ARG A 127 -5.37 25.88 23.07
N SER A 128 -5.82 25.59 21.85
CA SER A 128 -7.21 25.25 21.58
C SER A 128 -7.48 23.78 21.85
N GLU A 129 -8.67 23.47 22.37
CA GLU A 129 -9.09 22.09 22.62
C GLU A 129 -9.19 21.27 21.32
N SER A 130 -9.58 21.92 20.21
CA SER A 130 -9.57 21.28 18.89
C SER A 130 -8.18 20.82 18.46
N ASP A 131 -7.14 21.62 18.74
CA ASP A 131 -5.77 21.24 18.39
C ASP A 131 -5.20 20.22 19.38
N ARG A 132 -5.64 20.22 20.65
CA ARG A 132 -5.33 19.15 21.61
C ARG A 132 -5.86 17.80 21.14
N ILE A 133 -7.11 17.75 20.68
CA ILE A 133 -7.74 16.54 20.13
C ILE A 133 -6.97 16.09 18.88
N ALA A 134 -6.65 17.01 17.97
CA ALA A 134 -5.87 16.69 16.77
C ALA A 134 -4.47 16.15 17.10
N LEU A 135 -3.80 16.70 18.12
CA LEU A 135 -2.54 16.17 18.64
C LEU A 135 -2.72 14.77 19.22
N ARG A 136 -3.77 14.54 20.02
CA ARG A 136 -4.06 13.23 20.59
C ARG A 136 -4.24 12.18 19.48
N ASP A 137 -5.02 12.50 18.46
CA ASP A 137 -5.23 11.61 17.32
C ASP A 137 -3.91 11.33 16.57
N ALA A 138 -3.09 12.36 16.36
CA ALA A 138 -1.79 12.23 15.71
C ALA A 138 -0.79 11.40 16.54
N TYR A 139 -0.79 11.55 17.87
CA TYR A 139 0.04 10.75 18.78
C TYR A 139 -0.37 9.28 18.78
N LEU A 140 -1.67 9.00 18.82
CA LEU A 140 -2.18 7.62 18.80
C LEU A 140 -1.92 6.92 17.46
N ALA A 141 -1.81 7.68 16.36
CA ALA A 141 -1.45 7.16 15.04
C ALA A 141 0.02 6.69 14.94
N ILE A 142 0.91 7.13 15.84
CA ILE A 142 2.27 6.59 15.91
C ILE A 142 2.20 5.16 16.46
N PRO A 143 2.86 4.16 15.83
CA PRO A 143 3.01 2.82 16.40
C PRO A 143 3.51 2.89 17.84
N ALA A 144 2.90 2.14 18.77
CA ALA A 144 3.08 2.41 20.20
C ALA A 144 4.55 2.26 20.65
N HIS A 145 5.25 1.25 20.15
CA HIS A 145 6.68 1.05 20.38
C HIS A 145 7.61 2.11 19.75
N HIS A 146 7.08 2.99 18.88
CA HIS A 146 7.82 4.12 18.31
C HIS A 146 7.57 5.44 19.02
N ARG A 147 6.49 5.58 19.80
CA ARG A 147 6.10 6.84 20.46
C ARG A 147 7.23 7.40 21.31
N ILE A 148 7.91 6.56 22.09
CA ILE A 148 9.01 6.96 22.98
C ILE A 148 10.19 7.65 22.26
N TYR A 149 10.31 7.49 20.94
CA TYR A 149 11.35 8.09 20.12
C TYR A 149 10.87 9.35 19.38
N ALA A 150 9.60 9.73 19.51
CA ALA A 150 8.96 10.75 18.66
C ALA A 150 9.64 12.13 18.71
N LEU A 151 10.18 12.50 19.88
CA LEU A 151 10.87 13.78 20.07
C LEU A 151 12.38 13.71 19.79
N GLY A 152 12.93 12.51 19.56
CA GLY A 152 14.38 12.30 19.42
C GLY A 152 15.19 12.61 20.68
N ASP A 153 14.51 12.85 21.80
CA ASP A 153 15.06 13.15 23.12
C ASP A 153 14.89 11.92 24.00
N MET A 154 16.00 11.23 24.30
CA MET A 154 15.95 9.98 25.06
C MET A 154 15.79 10.18 26.57
N ASP A 155 16.03 11.40 27.06
CA ASP A 155 15.85 11.73 28.47
C ASP A 155 14.36 11.99 28.74
N ALA A 156 13.71 12.79 27.89
CA ALA A 156 12.29 13.09 28.00
C ALA A 156 11.36 12.04 27.35
N ARG A 157 11.86 11.28 26.38
CA ARG A 157 11.09 10.32 25.57
C ARG A 157 9.83 10.97 24.97
N ASP A 158 8.65 10.40 25.19
CA ASP A 158 7.36 10.94 24.76
C ASP A 158 6.54 11.54 25.89
N ILE A 159 7.12 11.70 27.07
CA ILE A 159 6.44 12.20 28.26
C ILE A 159 5.88 13.61 28.03
N PRO A 160 6.60 14.57 27.41
CA PRO A 160 6.04 15.87 27.10
C PRO A 160 4.82 15.79 26.15
N LEU A 161 4.84 14.89 25.16
CA LEU A 161 3.70 14.69 24.26
C LEU A 161 2.48 14.13 25.02
N ARG A 162 2.70 13.12 25.87
CA ARG A 162 1.65 12.52 26.72
C ARG A 162 1.03 13.57 27.65
N LEU A 163 1.84 14.42 28.28
CA LEU A 163 1.36 15.50 29.16
C LEU A 163 0.55 16.57 28.41
N LEU A 164 0.87 16.88 27.15
CA LEU A 164 0.08 17.81 26.35
C LEU A 164 -1.33 17.30 26.06
N ILE A 165 -1.48 15.98 25.85
CA ILE A 165 -2.75 15.35 25.48
C ILE A 165 -3.57 14.87 26.68
N SER A 166 -2.95 14.65 27.84
CA SER A 166 -3.64 14.21 29.06
C SER A 166 -4.43 15.32 29.75
N GLU A 167 -5.36 14.90 30.61
CA GLU A 167 -6.09 15.79 31.52
C GLU A 167 -5.45 15.80 32.92
N ALA A 168 -5.59 16.92 33.65
CA ALA A 168 -5.12 16.96 35.03
C ALA A 168 -6.01 16.05 35.89
N GLY A 169 -5.41 15.19 36.71
CA GLY A 169 -6.11 14.14 37.46
C GLY A 169 -6.21 12.79 36.73
N GLU A 170 -5.71 12.67 35.50
CA GLU A 170 -5.59 11.39 34.80
C GLU A 170 -4.45 10.56 35.40
N THR A 171 -4.66 9.26 35.63
CA THR A 171 -3.64 8.36 36.16
C THR A 171 -2.97 7.61 35.01
N TRP A 172 -1.65 7.46 35.07
CA TRP A 172 -0.91 6.60 34.15
C TRP A 172 -0.53 5.29 34.84
N ASP A 173 -0.90 4.16 34.21
CA ASP A 173 -0.65 2.82 34.76
C ASP A 173 0.83 2.42 34.72
N ASP A 174 1.61 3.07 33.86
CA ASP A 174 3.03 2.83 33.68
C ASP A 174 3.82 3.77 34.59
N TYR A 175 4.69 3.21 35.45
CA TYR A 175 5.54 4.01 36.33
C TYR A 175 6.58 4.78 35.50
N VAL A 176 6.41 6.10 35.41
CA VAL A 176 7.33 6.98 34.71
C VAL A 176 7.77 8.10 35.65
N VAL A 177 8.98 8.00 36.19
CA VAL A 177 9.63 9.10 36.92
C VAL A 177 10.33 9.98 35.89
N PHE A 178 9.86 11.21 35.73
CA PHE A 178 10.51 12.24 34.94
C PHE A 178 10.35 13.59 35.63
N GLU A 179 11.47 14.25 35.81
CA GLU A 179 11.59 15.59 36.39
C GLU A 179 12.12 16.51 35.28
N PHE A 180 11.42 17.63 35.05
CA PHE A 180 11.87 18.65 34.12
C PHE A 180 13.11 19.36 34.68
N GLU A 181 13.86 20.06 33.83
CA GLU A 181 15.08 20.78 34.25
C GLU A 181 14.86 21.84 35.35
N ASP A 182 13.64 22.33 35.49
CA ASP A 182 13.25 23.30 36.52
C ASP A 182 12.84 22.67 37.85
N GLY A 183 12.94 21.34 37.98
CA GLY A 183 12.59 20.58 39.17
C GLY A 183 11.10 20.26 39.31
N SER A 184 10.28 20.55 38.29
CA SER A 184 8.88 20.12 38.28
C SER A 184 8.75 18.65 37.91
N GLU A 185 7.88 17.94 38.62
CA GLU A 185 7.57 16.55 38.35
C GLU A 185 6.45 16.42 37.30
N ALA A 186 6.59 15.48 36.37
CA ALA A 186 5.57 15.20 35.36
C ALA A 186 4.27 14.65 35.96
N LEU A 187 4.40 13.79 36.97
CA LEU A 187 3.33 13.11 37.69
C LEU A 187 3.57 13.28 39.19
N ASP A 188 2.52 13.15 40.01
CA ASP A 188 2.70 13.04 41.47
C ASP A 188 3.17 11.63 41.91
N GLU A 189 3.36 11.45 43.22
CA GLU A 189 3.83 10.19 43.82
C GLU A 189 2.92 8.98 43.50
N ASP A 190 1.65 9.23 43.18
CA ASP A 190 0.64 8.22 42.84
C ASP A 190 0.49 8.02 41.32
N GLY A 191 1.32 8.67 40.50
CA GLY A 191 1.29 8.56 39.04
C GLY A 191 0.17 9.36 38.37
N VAL A 192 -0.35 10.39 39.04
CA VAL A 192 -1.42 11.26 38.54
C VAL A 192 -0.83 12.48 37.84
N VAL A 193 -1.37 12.82 36.67
CA VAL A 193 -1.00 13.99 35.88
C VAL A 193 -1.37 15.26 36.64
N THR A 194 -0.37 16.08 36.95
CA THR A 194 -0.56 17.36 37.66
C THR A 194 -0.68 18.53 36.68
N GLU A 195 -1.33 19.62 37.12
CA GLU A 195 -1.37 20.86 36.34
C GLU A 195 0.03 21.44 36.12
N GLU A 196 0.96 21.25 37.06
CA GLU A 196 2.34 21.70 36.93
C GLU A 196 3.12 20.86 35.91
N GLY A 197 2.96 19.53 35.91
CA GLY A 197 3.55 18.66 34.88
C GLY A 197 3.08 19.05 33.48
N ARG A 198 1.78 19.35 33.31
CA ARG A 198 1.23 19.87 32.05
C ARG A 198 1.87 21.21 31.65
N ARG A 199 2.08 22.13 32.60
CA ARG A 199 2.79 23.40 32.33
C ARG A 199 4.26 23.16 31.95
N GLY A 200 4.92 22.20 32.58
CA GLY A 200 6.27 21.75 32.23
C GLY A 200 6.39 21.31 30.77
N ALA A 201 5.41 20.54 30.27
CA ALA A 201 5.38 20.15 28.86
C ALA A 201 5.32 21.35 27.91
N PHE A 202 4.57 22.40 28.23
CA PHE A 202 4.57 23.62 27.42
C PHE A 202 5.91 24.38 27.47
N ARG A 203 6.61 24.37 28.60
CA ARG A 203 7.97 24.94 28.70
C ARG A 203 8.95 24.13 27.86
N TYR A 204 8.89 22.80 27.95
CA TYR A 204 9.68 21.89 27.11
C TYR A 204 9.58 22.26 25.63
N PHE A 205 8.37 22.40 25.07
CA PHE A 205 8.20 22.74 23.66
C PHE A 205 8.59 24.17 23.27
N ALA A 206 8.71 25.10 24.22
CA ALA A 206 9.22 26.45 23.95
C ALA A 206 10.73 26.43 23.65
N ASP A 207 11.46 25.56 24.36
CA ASP A 207 12.92 25.44 24.26
C ASP A 207 13.36 24.33 23.31
N TRP A 208 12.53 23.30 23.13
CA TRP A 208 12.82 22.18 22.25
C TRP A 208 13.04 22.64 20.80
N ARG A 209 14.00 22.00 20.15
CA ARG A 209 14.31 22.21 18.73
C ARG A 209 14.30 20.85 18.04
N PRO A 210 13.53 20.66 16.97
CA PRO A 210 13.49 19.39 16.27
C PRO A 210 14.88 19.06 15.69
N PRO A 211 15.36 17.83 15.85
CA PRO A 211 16.68 17.42 15.35
C PRO A 211 16.79 17.46 13.82
N HIS A 212 15.67 17.39 13.11
CA HIS A 212 15.58 17.59 11.66
C HIS A 212 14.41 18.53 11.34
N PRO A 213 14.64 19.75 10.84
CA PRO A 213 13.54 20.56 10.31
C PRO A 213 12.90 19.80 9.15
N ALA A 214 11.58 19.65 9.18
CA ALA A 214 10.83 19.03 8.09
C ALA A 214 11.24 19.70 6.78
N ALA A 215 11.91 18.95 5.90
CA ALA A 215 12.30 19.46 4.60
C ALA A 215 10.99 19.74 3.84
N GLU A 216 10.69 21.02 3.60
CA GLU A 216 9.72 21.40 2.58
C GLU A 216 10.31 20.94 1.24
N ALA A 217 10.01 19.70 0.87
CA ALA A 217 10.44 19.12 -0.39
C ALA A 217 9.88 19.99 -1.51
N GLN A 218 10.77 20.62 -2.26
CA GLN A 218 10.45 21.40 -3.44
C GLN A 218 9.71 20.50 -4.43
N ARG A 219 8.39 20.67 -4.54
CA ARG A 219 7.55 19.86 -5.43
C ARG A 219 7.86 20.23 -6.87
N GLU A 220 8.13 19.23 -7.71
CA GLU A 220 8.17 19.41 -9.16
C GLU A 220 6.79 19.85 -9.67
N ALA A 221 6.74 20.74 -10.65
CA ALA A 221 5.47 21.32 -11.14
C ALA A 221 4.50 20.28 -11.73
N ASP A 222 5.04 19.22 -12.34
CA ASP A 222 4.29 18.07 -12.87
C ASP A 222 4.41 16.81 -11.99
N GLY A 223 5.02 16.96 -10.80
CA GLY A 223 5.09 15.90 -9.80
C GLY A 223 3.71 15.66 -9.17
N PRO A 224 3.48 14.46 -8.59
CA PRO A 224 2.21 14.16 -7.93
C PRO A 224 1.96 15.20 -6.81
N ALA A 225 0.79 15.86 -6.86
CA ALA A 225 0.42 16.90 -5.89
C ALA A 225 0.14 16.33 -4.48
N GLU A 226 -0.18 15.04 -4.43
CA GLU A 226 -0.45 14.22 -3.25
C GLU A 226 0.41 12.94 -3.28
N ALA A 227 0.24 12.04 -2.31
CA ALA A 227 0.90 10.73 -2.34
C ALA A 227 0.51 9.99 -3.63
N ARG A 228 1.49 9.48 -4.39
CA ARG A 228 1.19 8.51 -5.45
C ARG A 228 0.39 7.39 -4.82
N SER A 229 -0.75 7.09 -5.41
CA SER A 229 -1.57 5.96 -5.00
C SER A 229 -0.71 4.69 -5.13
N PRO A 230 -0.88 3.72 -4.22
CA PRO A 230 -0.05 2.53 -4.22
C PRO A 230 -0.18 1.76 -5.53
N THR A 231 0.88 1.03 -5.87
CA THR A 231 0.86 0.10 -6.99
C THR A 231 -0.20 -0.97 -6.74
N VAL A 232 -1.15 -1.10 -7.66
CA VAL A 232 -2.22 -2.09 -7.59
C VAL A 232 -1.80 -3.33 -8.36
N HIS A 233 -1.70 -4.46 -7.66
CA HIS A 233 -1.34 -5.75 -8.25
C HIS A 233 -2.58 -6.53 -8.70
N LEU A 234 -2.70 -6.73 -10.02
CA LEU A 234 -3.75 -7.53 -10.66
C LEU A 234 -3.25 -8.97 -10.86
N ASN A 235 -3.15 -9.75 -9.78
CA ASN A 235 -2.62 -11.13 -9.81
C ASN A 235 -3.64 -12.15 -10.37
N TYR A 236 -3.14 -13.33 -10.77
CA TYR A 236 -3.94 -14.50 -11.17
C TYR A 236 -4.04 -15.48 -9.99
N GLY A 237 -5.25 -15.87 -9.56
CA GLY A 237 -5.49 -16.80 -8.43
C GLY A 237 -5.76 -16.13 -7.08
N ARG A 238 -6.49 -16.84 -6.18
CA ARG A 238 -6.96 -16.33 -4.87
C ARG A 238 -5.84 -16.28 -3.80
N PRO A 239 -5.92 -15.37 -2.80
CA PRO A 239 -6.94 -14.34 -2.62
C PRO A 239 -6.60 -13.10 -3.47
N MET A 240 -7.38 -12.92 -4.53
CA MET A 240 -7.39 -11.70 -5.31
C MET A 240 -8.04 -10.60 -4.48
N TYR A 241 -7.51 -9.39 -4.60
CA TYR A 241 -8.13 -8.19 -4.08
C TYR A 241 -9.63 -8.12 -4.48
N PRO A 242 -10.59 -8.13 -3.55
CA PRO A 242 -12.02 -8.26 -3.89
C PRO A 242 -12.53 -7.19 -4.86
N ARG A 243 -11.93 -5.98 -4.83
CA ARG A 243 -12.35 -4.85 -5.66
C ARG A 243 -11.74 -4.81 -7.06
N SER A 244 -10.54 -5.35 -7.31
CA SER A 244 -9.84 -5.15 -8.60
C SER A 244 -10.04 -6.26 -9.63
N HIS A 245 -10.78 -7.34 -9.29
CA HIS A 245 -11.10 -8.44 -10.22
C HIS A 245 -11.70 -7.93 -11.54
N GLY A 246 -12.57 -6.94 -11.43
CA GLY A 246 -13.26 -6.31 -12.54
C GLY A 246 -12.32 -5.63 -13.54
N LEU A 247 -11.06 -5.37 -13.19
CA LEU A 247 -10.10 -4.69 -14.07
C LEU A 247 -9.47 -5.65 -15.09
N ARG A 248 -9.42 -6.96 -14.79
CA ARG A 248 -8.79 -7.95 -15.67
C ARG A 248 -9.52 -8.14 -16.99
N ASN A 249 -8.79 -8.42 -18.07
CA ASN A 249 -9.40 -8.56 -19.40
C ASN A 249 -10.15 -9.90 -19.57
N GLU A 250 -9.88 -10.89 -18.70
CA GLU A 250 -10.60 -12.15 -18.65
C GLU A 250 -11.87 -12.09 -17.77
N PHE A 251 -12.11 -10.96 -17.09
CA PHE A 251 -13.29 -10.77 -16.25
C PHE A 251 -14.59 -10.80 -17.10
N PRO A 252 -15.64 -11.54 -16.69
CA PRO A 252 -16.94 -11.56 -17.35
C PRO A 252 -17.64 -10.19 -17.36
N ALA A 253 -17.42 -9.42 -18.43
CA ALA A 253 -18.07 -8.15 -18.71
C ALA A 253 -18.37 -8.10 -20.21
N VAL A 254 -19.64 -8.28 -20.57
CA VAL A 254 -20.06 -8.36 -21.98
C VAL A 254 -19.82 -7.01 -22.64
N ILE A 255 -19.03 -6.99 -23.72
CA ILE A 255 -18.75 -5.78 -24.49
C ILE A 255 -19.31 -5.90 -25.89
N GLN A 256 -19.88 -4.80 -26.38
CA GLN A 256 -20.23 -4.63 -27.77
C GLN A 256 -19.05 -4.03 -28.53
N VAL A 257 -18.63 -4.69 -29.60
CA VAL A 257 -17.58 -4.22 -30.51
C VAL A 257 -18.14 -4.29 -31.93
N ALA A 258 -18.30 -3.12 -32.57
CA ALA A 258 -19.11 -2.97 -33.77
C ALA A 258 -20.52 -3.56 -33.56
N GLU A 259 -20.91 -4.57 -34.34
CA GLU A 259 -22.24 -5.20 -34.28
C GLU A 259 -22.25 -6.50 -33.46
N ALA A 260 -21.10 -6.93 -32.91
CA ALA A 260 -20.96 -8.21 -32.21
C ALA A 260 -20.81 -8.03 -30.70
N LEU A 261 -21.40 -8.96 -29.94
CA LEU A 261 -21.25 -9.07 -28.49
C LEU A 261 -20.22 -10.13 -28.13
N PHE A 262 -19.31 -9.76 -27.23
CA PHE A 262 -18.25 -10.63 -26.72
C PHE A 262 -18.37 -10.80 -25.20
N PRO A 263 -18.27 -12.03 -24.66
CA PRO A 263 -18.39 -12.27 -23.21
C PRO A 263 -17.31 -11.57 -22.36
N THR A 264 -16.11 -11.39 -22.90
CA THR A 264 -14.98 -10.70 -22.25
C THR A 264 -14.12 -9.96 -23.28
N VAL A 265 -13.24 -9.08 -22.82
CA VAL A 265 -12.19 -8.45 -23.66
C VAL A 265 -11.29 -9.51 -24.28
N GLU A 266 -10.93 -10.58 -23.54
CA GLU A 266 -10.13 -11.70 -24.06
C GLU A 266 -10.79 -12.36 -25.29
N HIS A 267 -12.12 -12.57 -25.28
CA HIS A 267 -12.84 -13.11 -26.44
C HIS A 267 -12.74 -12.17 -27.65
N ALA A 268 -13.00 -10.88 -27.44
CA ALA A 268 -12.96 -9.89 -28.52
C ALA A 268 -11.56 -9.74 -29.12
N TYR A 269 -10.52 -9.68 -28.26
CA TYR A 269 -9.14 -9.56 -28.68
C TYR A 269 -8.70 -10.74 -29.56
N TRP A 270 -9.01 -11.97 -29.14
CA TRP A 270 -8.66 -13.15 -29.91
C TRP A 270 -9.49 -13.30 -31.19
N ALA A 271 -10.77 -12.94 -31.16
CA ALA A 271 -11.64 -12.95 -32.35
C ALA A 271 -11.15 -11.96 -33.42
N LEU A 272 -10.67 -10.78 -33.03
CA LEU A 272 -10.10 -9.78 -33.94
C LEU A 272 -8.70 -10.14 -34.45
N SER A 273 -8.04 -11.13 -33.85
CA SER A 273 -6.69 -11.56 -34.23
C SER A 273 -6.64 -12.45 -35.47
N THR A 274 -7.79 -12.78 -36.08
CA THR A 274 -7.90 -13.65 -37.24
C THR A 274 -8.88 -13.11 -38.28
N ASP A 275 -8.62 -13.42 -39.55
CA ASP A 275 -9.49 -13.10 -40.69
C ASP A 275 -10.47 -14.23 -41.04
N ASP A 276 -10.30 -15.43 -40.47
CA ASP A 276 -11.22 -16.55 -40.64
C ASP A 276 -12.50 -16.34 -39.82
N GLU A 277 -13.64 -16.17 -40.51
CA GLU A 277 -14.94 -15.94 -39.89
C GLU A 277 -15.42 -17.12 -39.04
N SER A 278 -15.16 -18.36 -39.48
CA SER A 278 -15.54 -19.57 -38.75
C SER A 278 -14.77 -19.67 -37.44
N LEU A 279 -13.47 -19.38 -37.50
CA LEU A 279 -12.62 -19.33 -36.31
C LEU A 279 -13.04 -18.18 -35.38
N ARG A 280 -13.33 -17.00 -35.95
CA ARG A 280 -13.80 -15.84 -35.18
C ARG A 280 -15.04 -16.17 -34.37
N GLU A 281 -16.04 -16.81 -35.00
CA GLU A 281 -17.27 -17.21 -34.33
C GLU A 281 -17.00 -18.26 -33.25
N ARG A 282 -16.15 -19.26 -33.52
CA ARG A 282 -15.75 -20.27 -32.52
C ARG A 282 -15.07 -19.67 -31.30
N ILE A 283 -14.21 -18.66 -31.50
CA ILE A 283 -13.56 -17.93 -30.40
C ILE A 283 -14.62 -17.12 -29.63
N ARG A 284 -15.50 -16.42 -30.33
CA ARG A 284 -16.56 -15.59 -29.73
C ARG A 284 -17.51 -16.39 -28.85
N THR A 285 -17.87 -17.61 -29.25
CA THR A 285 -18.79 -18.50 -28.53
C THR A 285 -18.09 -19.49 -27.60
N ALA A 286 -16.79 -19.34 -27.34
CA ALA A 286 -16.07 -20.22 -26.43
C ALA A 286 -16.66 -20.14 -25.00
N PRO A 287 -16.65 -21.24 -24.23
CA PRO A 287 -17.27 -21.27 -22.91
C PRO A 287 -16.51 -20.47 -21.84
N SER A 288 -15.27 -20.07 -22.10
CA SER A 288 -14.45 -19.29 -21.18
C SER A 288 -13.37 -18.49 -21.92
N ALA A 289 -12.85 -17.44 -21.27
CA ALA A 289 -11.75 -16.63 -21.78
C ALA A 289 -10.49 -17.49 -22.07
N GLN A 290 -10.22 -18.48 -21.21
CA GLN A 290 -9.13 -19.43 -21.42
C GLN A 290 -9.38 -20.29 -22.67
N ALA A 291 -10.59 -20.82 -22.86
CA ALA A 291 -10.92 -21.61 -24.05
C ALA A 291 -10.83 -20.77 -25.35
N ALA A 292 -11.28 -19.52 -25.31
CA ALA A 292 -11.14 -18.58 -26.42
C ALA A 292 -9.67 -18.39 -26.82
N ARG A 293 -8.78 -18.22 -25.82
CA ARG A 293 -7.34 -18.13 -26.02
C ARG A 293 -6.75 -19.42 -26.61
N ASP A 294 -7.07 -20.57 -26.04
CA ASP A 294 -6.53 -21.86 -26.47
C ASP A 294 -6.89 -22.16 -27.94
N ILE A 295 -8.13 -21.87 -28.34
CA ILE A 295 -8.58 -21.98 -29.73
C ILE A 295 -7.76 -21.04 -30.63
N ALA A 296 -7.56 -19.79 -30.21
CA ALA A 296 -6.88 -18.78 -31.02
C ALA A 296 -5.37 -18.99 -31.13
N VAL A 297 -4.72 -19.53 -30.09
CA VAL A 297 -3.26 -19.80 -30.08
C VAL A 297 -2.86 -20.84 -31.13
N ALA A 298 -3.74 -21.80 -31.43
CA ALA A 298 -3.49 -22.81 -32.44
C ALA A 298 -3.65 -22.30 -33.89
N ALA A 299 -4.14 -21.07 -34.08
CA ALA A 299 -4.51 -20.53 -35.39
C ALA A 299 -3.51 -19.50 -35.94
N GLU A 300 -3.53 -19.35 -37.26
CA GLU A 300 -2.79 -18.30 -37.95
C GLU A 300 -3.38 -16.91 -37.61
N ARG A 301 -2.48 -15.95 -37.39
CA ARG A 301 -2.85 -14.57 -37.05
C ARG A 301 -3.07 -13.76 -38.32
N ARG A 302 -3.97 -12.78 -38.22
CA ARG A 302 -4.12 -11.70 -39.19
C ARG A 302 -2.74 -11.07 -39.52
N PRO A 303 -2.46 -10.73 -40.79
CA PRO A 303 -1.26 -9.99 -41.16
C PRO A 303 -1.05 -8.73 -40.32
N ARG A 304 0.20 -8.48 -39.91
CA ARG A 304 0.59 -7.33 -39.08
C ARG A 304 -0.10 -7.25 -37.71
N TRP A 305 -0.65 -8.36 -37.19
CA TRP A 305 -1.27 -8.38 -35.86
C TRP A 305 -0.36 -7.83 -34.75
N ALA A 306 0.94 -8.14 -34.80
CA ALA A 306 1.91 -7.64 -33.83
C ALA A 306 2.00 -6.10 -33.80
N ASP A 307 1.74 -5.43 -34.92
CA ASP A 307 1.78 -3.97 -35.05
C ASP A 307 0.51 -3.31 -34.50
N VAL A 308 -0.63 -3.98 -34.62
CA VAL A 308 -1.96 -3.42 -34.28
C VAL A 308 -2.51 -3.88 -32.93
N ARG A 309 -1.99 -4.96 -32.36
CA ARG A 309 -2.54 -5.58 -31.14
C ARG A 309 -2.67 -4.63 -29.94
N LEU A 310 -1.76 -3.65 -29.81
CA LEU A 310 -1.82 -2.64 -28.75
C LEU A 310 -3.02 -1.70 -28.93
N ALA A 311 -3.22 -1.20 -30.14
CA ALA A 311 -4.36 -0.34 -30.46
C ALA A 311 -5.68 -1.10 -30.25
N VAL A 312 -5.76 -2.35 -30.72
CA VAL A 312 -6.94 -3.19 -30.51
C VAL A 312 -7.22 -3.40 -29.03
N MET A 313 -6.22 -3.74 -28.22
CA MET A 313 -6.43 -3.93 -26.78
C MET A 313 -6.88 -2.62 -26.11
N ALA A 314 -6.27 -1.48 -26.46
CA ALA A 314 -6.66 -0.18 -25.93
C ALA A 314 -8.14 0.12 -26.21
N ASP A 315 -8.60 -0.09 -27.45
CA ASP A 315 -9.99 0.16 -27.84
C ASP A 315 -10.98 -0.77 -27.13
N LEU A 316 -10.61 -2.04 -26.93
CA LEU A 316 -11.44 -2.98 -26.18
C LEU A 316 -11.54 -2.65 -24.70
N LEU A 317 -10.45 -2.18 -24.09
CA LEU A 317 -10.46 -1.71 -22.69
C LEU A 317 -11.31 -0.44 -22.55
N ARG A 318 -11.18 0.53 -23.47
CA ARG A 318 -12.07 1.71 -23.52
C ARG A 318 -13.53 1.29 -23.59
N ALA A 319 -13.86 0.39 -24.53
CA ALA A 319 -15.23 -0.12 -24.69
C ALA A 319 -15.74 -0.76 -23.39
N LYS A 320 -14.93 -1.57 -22.71
CA LYS A 320 -15.27 -2.18 -21.43
C LYS A 320 -15.63 -1.15 -20.37
N PHE A 321 -14.75 -0.20 -20.08
CA PHE A 321 -14.98 0.72 -18.96
C PHE A 321 -16.01 1.83 -19.27
N VAL A 322 -16.24 2.13 -20.56
CA VAL A 322 -17.34 3.00 -20.98
C VAL A 322 -18.69 2.29 -20.88
N GLN A 323 -18.76 1.02 -21.27
CA GLN A 323 -20.01 0.24 -21.24
C GLN A 323 -20.36 -0.30 -19.84
N HIS A 324 -19.37 -0.39 -18.93
CA HIS A 324 -19.53 -0.83 -17.54
C HIS A 324 -19.00 0.25 -16.58
N PRO A 325 -19.80 1.30 -16.30
CA PRO A 325 -19.37 2.43 -15.48
C PRO A 325 -18.96 2.04 -14.05
N ASP A 326 -19.56 1.00 -13.48
CA ASP A 326 -19.21 0.43 -12.19
C ASP A 326 -17.76 -0.07 -12.17
N LEU A 327 -17.32 -0.75 -13.24
CA LEU A 327 -15.92 -1.15 -13.42
C LEU A 327 -15.02 0.07 -13.70
N GLY A 328 -15.56 1.10 -14.35
CA GLY A 328 -14.90 2.38 -14.52
C GLY A 328 -14.58 3.05 -13.18
N GLU A 329 -15.52 3.04 -12.22
CA GLU A 329 -15.26 3.54 -10.86
C GLU A 329 -14.19 2.72 -10.14
N VAL A 330 -14.18 1.40 -10.31
CA VAL A 330 -13.11 0.55 -9.76
C VAL A 330 -11.75 0.96 -10.32
N LEU A 331 -11.66 1.23 -11.62
CA LEU A 331 -10.41 1.66 -12.25
C LEU A 331 -9.98 3.04 -11.73
N LEU A 332 -10.91 3.96 -11.56
CA LEU A 332 -10.63 5.32 -11.06
C LEU A 332 -10.25 5.32 -9.58
N ALA A 333 -10.79 4.40 -8.78
CA ALA A 333 -10.42 4.24 -7.38
C ALA A 333 -8.95 3.84 -7.17
N THR A 334 -8.25 3.41 -8.23
CA THR A 334 -6.79 3.15 -8.18
C THR A 334 -5.94 4.44 -8.21
N GLY A 335 -6.57 5.60 -8.35
CA GLY A 335 -5.91 6.91 -8.32
C GLY A 335 -4.89 7.08 -9.45
N ASP A 336 -3.68 7.52 -9.12
CA ASP A 336 -2.53 7.65 -10.04
C ASP A 336 -1.54 6.49 -9.90
N GLY A 337 -1.89 5.45 -9.14
CA GLY A 337 -1.01 4.32 -8.83
C GLY A 337 -0.71 3.47 -10.05
N ARG A 338 0.46 2.80 -10.05
CA ARG A 338 0.83 1.88 -11.13
C ARG A 338 -0.07 0.66 -11.12
N LEU A 339 -0.44 0.17 -12.30
CA LEU A 339 -1.24 -1.05 -12.44
C LEU A 339 -0.35 -2.19 -12.88
N HIS A 340 -0.04 -3.10 -11.95
CA HIS A 340 0.83 -4.24 -12.22
C HIS A 340 0.00 -5.44 -12.64
N TYR A 341 0.02 -5.78 -13.94
CA TYR A 341 -0.73 -6.92 -14.45
C TYR A 341 0.05 -8.22 -14.24
N GLY A 342 -0.33 -8.98 -13.21
CA GLY A 342 0.30 -10.24 -12.84
C GLY A 342 -0.29 -11.42 -13.62
N SER A 343 0.52 -12.02 -14.49
CA SER A 343 0.21 -13.29 -15.17
C SER A 343 1.51 -13.95 -15.68
N ALA A 344 1.61 -15.27 -15.57
CA ALA A 344 2.77 -16.01 -16.08
C ALA A 344 2.69 -16.28 -17.60
N SER A 345 1.70 -15.72 -18.29
CA SER A 345 1.32 -16.15 -19.64
C SER A 345 1.94 -15.32 -20.77
N SER A 346 2.43 -14.09 -20.50
CA SER A 346 3.02 -13.23 -21.53
C SER A 346 4.04 -12.22 -21.00
N GLN A 347 5.28 -12.28 -21.49
CA GLN A 347 6.29 -11.23 -21.24
C GLN A 347 5.93 -9.87 -21.86
N PHE A 348 5.00 -9.84 -22.82
CA PHE A 348 4.59 -8.62 -23.49
C PHE A 348 3.46 -7.92 -22.73
N TRP A 349 2.41 -8.66 -22.36
CA TRP A 349 1.24 -8.07 -21.71
C TRP A 349 1.42 -7.89 -20.20
N ASP A 350 2.17 -8.78 -19.56
CA ASP A 350 2.15 -8.96 -18.11
C ASP A 350 3.54 -8.70 -17.51
N ILE A 351 3.59 -8.61 -16.18
CA ILE A 351 4.84 -8.68 -15.41
C ILE A 351 5.11 -10.15 -15.10
N ARG A 352 6.19 -10.69 -15.66
CA ARG A 352 6.77 -11.98 -15.23
C ARG A 352 8.12 -11.71 -14.59
N ASP A 353 8.28 -12.11 -13.34
CA ASP A 353 9.54 -11.99 -12.58
C ASP A 353 10.19 -10.60 -12.69
N SER A 354 9.39 -9.53 -12.64
CA SER A 354 9.82 -8.12 -12.79
C SER A 354 10.44 -7.74 -14.15
N ALA A 355 10.45 -8.63 -15.15
CA ALA A 355 11.06 -8.40 -16.47
C ALA A 355 10.05 -8.21 -17.63
N GLY A 356 8.77 -8.46 -17.38
CA GLY A 356 7.71 -8.28 -18.39
C GLY A 356 7.39 -6.80 -18.67
N ARG A 357 6.92 -6.49 -19.88
CA ARG A 357 6.70 -5.09 -20.32
C ARG A 357 5.45 -4.42 -19.75
N ASN A 358 4.57 -5.18 -19.09
CA ASN A 358 3.34 -4.68 -18.46
C ASN A 358 2.45 -3.82 -19.37
N TRP A 359 2.35 -4.13 -20.68
CA TRP A 359 1.53 -3.32 -21.58
C TRP A 359 0.06 -3.27 -21.16
N MET A 360 -0.46 -4.33 -20.53
CA MET A 360 -1.83 -4.33 -20.02
C MET A 360 -2.02 -3.27 -18.92
N GLY A 361 -1.11 -3.23 -17.94
CA GLY A 361 -1.11 -2.21 -16.89
C GLY A 361 -1.06 -0.79 -17.44
N ARG A 362 -0.11 -0.55 -18.36
CA ARG A 362 0.05 0.76 -19.02
C ARG A 362 -1.19 1.20 -19.81
N LEU A 363 -1.86 0.27 -20.49
CA LEU A 363 -3.09 0.57 -21.20
C LEU A 363 -4.24 0.89 -20.24
N LEU A 364 -4.34 0.18 -19.11
CA LEU A 364 -5.33 0.50 -18.07
C LEU A 364 -5.08 1.88 -17.47
N GLU A 365 -3.82 2.26 -17.23
CA GLU A 365 -3.44 3.61 -16.76
C GLU A 365 -3.82 4.69 -17.78
N LEU A 366 -3.59 4.45 -19.08
CA LEU A 366 -4.02 5.34 -20.15
C LEU A 366 -5.55 5.50 -20.16
N VAL A 367 -6.29 4.38 -20.15
CA VAL A 367 -7.77 4.42 -20.16
C VAL A 367 -8.30 5.12 -18.90
N ARG A 368 -7.68 4.91 -17.73
CA ARG A 368 -8.00 5.65 -16.50
C ARG A 368 -7.84 7.15 -16.69
N ALA A 369 -6.73 7.60 -17.26
CA ALA A 369 -6.50 9.02 -17.55
C ALA A 369 -7.53 9.60 -18.54
N GLU A 370 -7.89 8.84 -19.58
CA GLU A 370 -8.94 9.22 -20.53
C GLU A 370 -10.33 9.35 -19.87
N LEU A 371 -10.68 8.45 -18.93
CA LEU A 371 -11.91 8.54 -18.15
C LEU A 371 -11.94 9.80 -17.27
N VAL A 372 -10.81 10.15 -16.63
CA VAL A 372 -10.67 11.40 -15.86
C VAL A 372 -10.85 12.62 -16.77
N ALA A 373 -10.17 12.65 -17.92
CA ALA A 373 -10.29 13.72 -18.90
C ALA A 373 -11.75 13.91 -19.36
N GLY A 374 -12.44 12.80 -19.64
CA GLY A 374 -13.86 12.80 -19.97
C GLY A 374 -14.76 13.38 -18.86
N ARG A 375 -14.48 13.06 -17.59
CA ARG A 375 -15.25 13.59 -16.42
C ARG A 375 -15.09 15.09 -16.25
N ILE A 376 -13.90 15.62 -16.49
CA ILE A 376 -13.63 17.06 -16.39
C ILE A 376 -13.97 17.82 -17.68
N GLY A 377 -14.53 17.15 -18.69
CA GLY A 377 -14.91 17.75 -19.97
C GLY A 377 -13.73 18.15 -20.85
N LEU A 378 -12.52 17.64 -20.56
CA LEU A 378 -11.34 17.84 -21.39
C LEU A 378 -11.46 16.96 -22.65
N ARG A 379 -11.63 17.60 -23.81
CA ARG A 379 -11.63 16.91 -25.11
C ARG A 379 -10.19 16.78 -25.58
N LEU A 380 -9.74 15.54 -25.74
CA LEU A 380 -8.41 15.17 -26.25
C LEU A 380 -8.37 15.15 -27.78
#